data_AF-A0A914NK13-F1
#
_entry.id   AF-A0A914NK13-F1
#
_cell.length_a   1.000
_cell.length_b   1.000
_cell.length_c   1.000
_cell.angle_alpha   90.00
_cell.angle_beta   90.00
_cell.angle_gamma   90.00
#
_symmetry.space_group_name_H-M   'P 1'
#
loop_
_entity.id
_entity.type
_entity.pdbx_description
1 polymer ?
#
loop_
_entity_poly.entity_id
_entity_poly.type
_entity_poly.pdbx_seq_one_letter_code
_entity_poly.pdbx_strand_id
1 'polypeptide(L)' 'MQLILFHLPSIIARLPTKINNLLDFGSGPTIYVAICFREKAENIFLSDYLPQNKKELNNWLSGNSNFDWTKIFKGIP' A
#
# COMPACT_ATOMS: atom_id res chain seq x y z
N MET A 1 -11.35 6.40 -6.54
CA MET A 1 -10.32 5.40 -6.14
C MET A 1 -10.84 4.33 -5.15
N GLN A 2 -12.12 4.34 -4.72
CA GLN A 2 -12.67 3.28 -3.85
C GLN A 2 -12.69 1.89 -4.52
N LEU A 3 -12.94 1.82 -5.83
CA LEU A 3 -13.07 0.55 -6.58
C LEU A 3 -11.83 -0.36 -6.47
N ILE A 4 -10.62 0.19 -6.50
CA ILE A 4 -9.40 -0.61 -6.40
C ILE A 4 -9.25 -1.19 -4.99
N LEU A 5 -9.54 -0.39 -3.95
CA LEU A 5 -9.40 -0.78 -2.56
C LEU A 5 -10.26 -2.01 -2.20
N PHE A 6 -11.50 -2.05 -2.71
CA PHE A 6 -12.44 -3.16 -2.44
C PHE A 6 -12.07 -4.46 -3.15
N HIS A 7 -11.47 -4.39 -4.34
CA HIS A 7 -11.17 -5.58 -5.14
C HIS A 7 -9.74 -6.10 -4.94
N LEU A 8 -8.86 -5.28 -4.36
CA LEU A 8 -7.46 -5.65 -4.15
C LEU A 8 -7.28 -6.93 -3.31
N PRO A 9 -8.01 -7.15 -2.19
CA PRO A 9 -7.91 -8.40 -1.45
C PRO A 9 -8.27 -9.63 -2.28
N SER A 10 -9.32 -9.54 -3.11
CA SER A 10 -9.71 -10.63 -4.01
C SER A 10 -8.67 -10.92 -5.09
N ILE A 11 -7.99 -9.88 -5.61
CA ILE A 11 -6.87 -10.04 -6.54
C ILE A 11 -5.71 -10.73 -5.83
N ILE A 12 -5.32 -10.25 -4.65
CA ILE A 12 -4.22 -10.79 -3.86
C ILE A 12 -4.46 -12.25 -3.49
N ALA A 13 -5.70 -12.63 -3.17
CA ALA A 13 -6.05 -14.01 -2.87
C ALA A 13 -5.68 -14.99 -4.00
N ARG A 14 -5.72 -14.54 -5.27
CA ARG A 14 -5.39 -15.35 -6.45
C ARG A 14 -3.90 -15.38 -6.80
N LEU A 15 -3.08 -14.53 -6.18
CA LEU A 15 -1.63 -14.51 -6.39
C LEU A 15 -0.92 -15.61 -5.58
N PRO A 16 0.33 -15.97 -5.94
CA PRO A 16 1.14 -16.91 -5.16
C PRO A 16 1.13 -16.60 -3.66
N THR A 17 1.24 -17.63 -2.83
CA THR A 17 1.21 -17.50 -1.37
C THR A 17 2.41 -16.73 -0.83
N LYS A 18 3.55 -16.76 -1.54
CA LYS A 18 4.75 -16.02 -1.23
C LYS A 18 5.22 -15.22 -2.44
N ILE A 19 5.50 -13.93 -2.24
CA ILE A 19 6.07 -13.01 -3.22
C ILE A 19 7.35 -12.45 -2.61
N ASN A 20 8.49 -12.64 -3.26
CA ASN A 20 9.76 -12.17 -2.70
C ASN A 20 9.86 -10.64 -2.75
N ASN A 21 9.48 -10.04 -3.87
CA ASN A 21 9.57 -8.60 -4.10
C ASN A 21 8.30 -8.08 -4.77
N LEU A 22 7.69 -7.06 -4.19
CA LEU A 22 6.58 -6.31 -4.76
C LEU A 22 7.02 -4.86 -5.01
N LEU A 23 6.84 -4.37 -6.24
CA LEU A 23 6.99 -2.96 -6.57
C LEU A 23 5.60 -2.36 -6.79
N ASP A 24 5.23 -1.40 -5.96
CA ASP A 24 4.10 -0.51 -6.20
C ASP A 24 4.60 0.71 -6.99
N PHE A 25 4.24 0.77 -8.26
CA PHE A 25 4.72 1.77 -9.21
C PHE A 25 3.68 2.88 -9.39
N GLY A 26 4.00 4.07 -8.90
CA GLY A 26 3.05 5.18 -8.83
C GLY A 26 2.13 5.08 -7.61
N SER A 27 2.71 4.79 -6.44
CA SER A 27 1.98 4.65 -5.17
C SER A 27 1.22 5.90 -4.75
N GLY A 28 1.56 7.08 -5.30
CA GLY A 28 1.13 8.35 -4.75
C GLY A 28 1.59 8.51 -3.29
N PRO A 29 0.88 9.31 -2.49
CA PRO A 29 1.13 9.41 -1.06
C PRO A 29 0.42 8.28 -0.27
N THR A 30 0.20 7.10 -0.87
CA THR A 30 -0.71 6.08 -0.33
C THR A 30 -0.04 4.75 -0.02
N ILE A 31 -0.63 3.99 0.91
CA ILE A 31 -0.04 2.75 1.45
C ILE A 31 -0.95 1.52 1.36
N TYR A 32 -2.13 1.64 0.74
CA TYR A 32 -3.11 0.56 0.75
C TYR A 32 -2.63 -0.69 0.03
N VAL A 33 -1.85 -0.55 -1.06
CA VAL A 33 -1.24 -1.70 -1.74
C VAL A 33 -0.28 -2.40 -0.79
N ALA A 34 0.63 -1.66 -0.16
CA ALA A 34 1.57 -2.22 0.81
C ALA A 34 0.86 -3.02 1.91
N ILE A 35 -0.19 -2.44 2.50
CA ILE A 35 -0.91 -3.06 3.61
C ILE A 35 -1.68 -4.30 3.18
N CYS A 36 -2.28 -4.31 1.99
CA CYS A 36 -2.99 -5.49 1.50
C CYS A 36 -2.02 -6.65 1.17
N PHE A 37 -0.79 -6.35 0.73
CA PHE A 37 0.21 -7.36 0.40
C PHE A 37 1.13 -7.77 1.56
N ARG A 38 1.04 -7.12 2.73
CA ARG A 38 1.98 -7.26 3.85
C ARG A 38 2.20 -8.70 4.34
N GLU A 39 1.20 -9.57 4.20
CA GLU A 39 1.28 -10.98 4.63
C GLU A 39 1.78 -11.92 3.54
N LYS A 40 1.85 -11.47 2.28
CA LYS A 40 2.29 -12.26 1.12
C LYS A 40 3.64 -11.82 0.56
N ALA A 41 3.97 -10.54 0.65
CA ALA A 41 5.19 -9.96 0.10
C ALA A 41 6.26 -9.85 1.19
N GLU A 42 7.45 -10.42 0.93
CA GLU A 42 8.60 -10.33 1.82
C GLU A 42 9.23 -8.94 1.79
N ASN A 43 9.40 -8.36 0.60
CA ASN A 43 9.87 -7.00 0.41
C ASN A 43 8.86 -6.18 -0.40
N ILE A 44 8.54 -4.99 0.09
CA ILE A 44 7.60 -4.06 -0.55
C ILE A 44 8.33 -2.75 -0.84
N PHE A 45 8.36 -2.36 -2.11
CA PHE A 45 8.97 -1.13 -2.59
C PHE A 45 7.88 -0.19 -3.09
N LEU A 46 7.80 1.00 -2.50
CA LEU A 46 6.89 2.05 -2.95
C LEU A 46 7.65 3.06 -3.79
N SER A 47 7.12 3.39 -4.96
CA SER A 47 7.77 4.31 -5.87
C SER A 47 6.77 5.31 -6.42
N ASP A 48 7.20 6.56 -6.52
CA ASP A 48 6.40 7.61 -7.11
C ASP A 48 7.30 8.68 -7.74
N TYR A 49 6.79 9.33 -8.79
CA TYR A 49 7.49 10.39 -9.50
C TYR A 49 7.62 11.65 -8.64
N LEU A 50 6.54 12.05 -7.96
CA LEU A 50 6.49 13.34 -7.27
C LEU A 50 7.23 13.28 -5.93
N PRO A 51 8.19 14.20 -5.67
CA PRO A 51 8.93 14.22 -4.40
C PRO A 51 8.03 14.35 -3.17
N GLN A 52 6.92 15.08 -3.27
CA GLN A 52 5.96 15.25 -2.17
C GLN A 52 5.29 13.93 -1.76
N ASN A 53 5.00 13.05 -2.73
CA ASN A 53 4.42 11.74 -2.46
C ASN A 53 5.43 10.86 -1.73
N LYS A 54 6.68 10.81 -2.22
CA LYS A 54 7.78 10.11 -1.55
C LYS A 54 8.04 10.64 -0.13
N LYS A 55 7.95 11.96 0.06
CA LYS A 55 8.07 12.58 1.39
C LYS A 55 6.98 12.07 2.33
N GLU A 56 5.73 12.01 1.87
CA GLU A 56 4.63 11.50 2.69
C GLU A 56 4.77 10.01 3.02
N LEU A 57 5.21 9.19 2.06
CA LEU A 57 5.52 7.78 2.31
C LEU A 57 6.63 7.60 3.36
N ASN A 58 7.67 8.44 3.31
CA ASN A 58 8.73 8.45 4.32
C ASN A 58 8.23 8.94 5.70
N ASN A 59 7.34 9.94 5.72
CA ASN A 59 6.68 10.37 6.96
C ASN A 59 5.88 9.21 7.57
N TRP A 60 5.13 8.47 6.75
CA TRP A 60 4.39 7.31 7.22
C TRP A 60 5.31 6.22 7.76
N LEU A 61 6.37 5.85 7.03
CA LEU A 61 7.37 4.86 7.46
C LEU A 61 8.05 5.25 8.79
N SER A 62 8.23 6.54 9.05
CA SER A 62 8.85 7.06 10.28
C SER A 62 7.87 7.35 11.41
N GLY A 63 6.57 7.09 11.23
CA GLY A 63 5.54 7.36 12.23
C GLY A 63 5.16 8.85 12.37
N ASN A 64 5.57 9.69 11.41
CA ASN A 64 5.35 11.14 11.40
C ASN A 64 4.22 11.57 10.44
N SER A 65 3.54 10.63 9.79
CA SER A 65 2.40 10.96 8.92
C SER A 65 1.20 11.41 9.76
N ASN A 66 0.57 12.52 9.37
CA ASN A 66 -0.64 13.02 10.00
C ASN A 66 -1.92 12.34 9.48
N PHE A 67 -1.81 11.57 8.39
CA PHE A 67 -2.98 10.94 7.79
C PHE A 67 -3.34 9.64 8.51
N ASP A 68 -4.53 9.60 9.11
CA ASP A 68 -5.07 8.41 9.76
C ASP A 68 -5.63 7.41 8.74
N TRP A 69 -4.78 6.44 8.38
CA TRP A 69 -5.13 5.36 7.46
C TRP A 69 -6.14 4.36 8.03
N THR A 70 -6.37 4.30 9.35
CA THR A 70 -7.28 3.30 9.95
C THR A 70 -8.71 3.47 9.44
N LYS A 71 -9.13 4.71 9.14
CA LYS A 71 -10.45 5.03 8.57
C LYS A 71 -10.66 4.42 7.19
N ILE A 72 -9.58 4.32 6.40
CA ILE A 72 -9.62 3.75 5.06
C ILE A 72 -9.73 2.22 5.14
N PHE A 73 -9.00 1.60 6.07
CA PHE A 73 -9.00 0.14 6.22
C PHE A 73 -10.23 -0.43 6.93
N LYS A 74 -10.91 0.36 7.78
CA LYS A 74 -12.19 -0.05 8.40
C LYS A 74 -13.28 -0.42 7.39
N GLY A 75 -13.19 0.06 6.15
CA GLY A 75 -14.14 -0.23 5.07
C GLY A 75 -13.74 -1.40 4.17
N ILE A 76 -12.60 -2.04 4.39
CA ILE A 76 -12.18 -3.20 3.59
C ILE A 76 -12.70 -4.46 4.27
N PRO A 77 -13.50 -5.30 3.57
CA PRO A 77 -14.05 -6.54 4.12
C PRO A 77 -12.98 -7.61 4.40
#